data_AF-A0A5J5BVD3-F1
#
_entry.id   AF-A0A5J5BVD3-F1
#
_cell.length_a   1.000
_cell.length_b   1.000
_cell.length_c   1.000
_cell.angle_alpha   90.00
_cell.angle_beta   90.00
_cell.angle_gamma   90.00
#
_symmetry.space_group_name_H-M   'P 1'
#
loop_
_entity.id
_entity.type
_entity.pdbx_description
1 polymer ?
#
loop_
_entity_poly.entity_id
_entity_poly.type
_entity_poly.pdbx_seq_one_letter_code
_entity_poly.pdbx_strand_id
1 'polypeptide(L)'
;METKTRDELGENDASLSFAPTHNTKTSSEECSSQRRRRRSRSNDNLLEAIKEVGLAMGREIKESTIKLTEAMSYDVTVAARRVRINEELLKLSIISMFERHKETLQIARDHEIVDVLFTVADDEKEEWVKALLRGRSFVIGIE
;
A
#
# COMPACT_ATOMS: atom_id res chain seq x y z
N MET A 1 15.02 39.45 25.12
CA MET A 1 13.92 38.55 25.54
C MET A 1 14.32 37.16 25.09
N GLU A 2 14.85 36.35 25.99
CA GLU A 2 15.11 34.94 25.74
C GLU A 2 14.49 34.17 26.90
N THR A 3 13.53 33.31 26.60
CA THR A 3 12.87 32.44 27.57
C THR A 3 13.17 30.99 27.21
N LYS A 4 14.03 30.38 28.04
CA LYS A 4 13.86 29.09 28.72
C LYS A 4 13.17 27.97 27.94
N THR A 5 13.88 26.84 27.81
CA THR A 5 13.29 25.55 28.23
C THR A 5 14.38 24.64 28.81
N ARG A 6 14.09 24.19 30.03
CA ARG A 6 14.89 23.39 30.95
C ARG A 6 14.53 21.93 30.70
N ASP A 7 15.54 21.10 30.49
CA ASP A 7 15.44 19.64 30.51
C ASP A 7 14.94 19.19 31.89
N GLU A 8 13.82 18.46 31.92
CA GLU A 8 13.34 17.70 33.07
C GLU A 8 12.46 16.55 32.54
N LEU A 9 13.10 15.42 32.23
CA LEU A 9 12.41 14.16 31.98
C LEU A 9 11.96 13.59 33.34
N GLY A 10 10.74 13.94 33.75
CA GLY A 10 10.08 13.38 34.91
C GLY A 10 9.65 11.95 34.66
N GLU A 11 10.29 11.02 35.37
CA GLU A 11 9.97 9.60 35.42
C GLU A 11 8.56 9.41 36.00
N ASN A 12 7.62 8.98 35.16
CA ASN A 12 6.25 8.70 35.56
C ASN A 12 6.14 7.20 35.89
N ASP A 13 6.59 6.83 37.09
CA ASP A 13 6.37 5.51 37.69
C ASP A 13 4.93 5.44 38.22
N ALA A 14 4.00 5.00 37.36
CA ALA A 14 2.62 4.75 37.74
C ALA A 14 2.49 3.43 38.52
N SER A 15 2.97 3.43 39.76
CA SER A 15 2.71 2.38 40.74
C SER A 15 1.22 2.34 41.11
N LEU A 16 0.45 1.46 40.48
CA LEU A 16 -0.95 1.18 40.85
C LEU A 16 -1.00 0.25 42.07
N SER A 17 -0.98 0.85 43.26
CA SER A 17 -1.28 0.17 44.53
C SER A 17 -2.80 -0.03 44.65
N PHE A 18 -3.26 -1.27 44.57
CA PHE A 18 -4.62 -1.64 45.00
C PHE A 18 -4.54 -2.19 46.42
N ALA A 19 -4.93 -1.36 47.39
CA ALA A 19 -5.13 -1.79 48.77
C ALA A 19 -6.43 -2.61 48.90
N PRO A 20 -6.39 -3.84 49.45
CA PRO A 20 -7.61 -4.54 49.83
C PRO A 20 -8.07 -4.03 51.20
N THR A 21 -9.28 -3.50 51.29
CA THR A 21 -9.90 -3.20 52.59
C THR A 21 -10.94 -4.27 52.95
N HIS A 22 -10.84 -4.67 54.22
CA HIS A 22 -11.83 -5.25 55.14
C HIS A 22 -12.50 -6.60 54.81
N ASN A 23 -12.20 -7.62 55.62
CA ASN A 23 -13.12 -8.16 56.64
C ASN A 23 -12.54 -9.35 57.44
N THR A 24 -12.59 -9.22 58.76
CA THR A 24 -12.18 -10.20 59.78
C THR A 24 -13.25 -11.27 59.98
N LYS A 25 -12.89 -12.57 59.98
CA LYS A 25 -13.29 -13.59 61.00
C LYS A 25 -12.86 -15.02 60.65
N THR A 26 -12.00 -15.56 61.52
CA THR A 26 -12.02 -16.89 62.17
C THR A 26 -12.50 -18.15 61.42
N SER A 27 -11.67 -19.20 61.57
CA SER A 27 -12.05 -20.61 61.83
C SER A 27 -12.05 -21.61 60.67
N SER A 28 -11.25 -22.67 60.89
CA SER A 28 -11.49 -24.07 60.52
C SER A 28 -11.18 -24.52 59.09
N GLU A 29 -10.06 -25.24 59.00
CA GLU A 29 -9.77 -26.49 58.28
C GLU A 29 -10.70 -26.96 57.14
N GLU A 30 -10.01 -27.28 56.04
CA GLU A 30 -10.25 -28.34 55.06
C GLU A 30 -11.62 -28.43 54.35
N CYS A 31 -11.59 -28.11 53.06
CA CYS A 31 -11.81 -29.07 51.97
C CYS A 31 -12.45 -28.36 50.77
N SER A 32 -11.62 -27.94 49.81
CA SER A 32 -12.10 -27.60 48.47
C SER A 32 -10.95 -27.63 47.45
N SER A 33 -10.29 -28.79 47.35
CA SER A 33 -9.33 -29.09 46.29
C SER A 33 -10.00 -29.31 44.92
N GLN A 34 -11.32 -29.10 44.79
CA GLN A 34 -12.08 -29.45 43.59
C GLN A 34 -12.30 -28.32 42.58
N ARG A 35 -11.75 -27.10 42.80
CA ARG A 35 -11.90 -25.99 41.85
C ARG A 35 -10.69 -25.69 40.97
N ARG A 36 -9.56 -26.39 41.16
CA ARG A 36 -8.29 -26.07 40.47
C ARG A 36 -8.00 -26.85 39.17
N ARG A 37 -8.77 -27.90 38.84
CA ARG A 37 -8.44 -28.78 37.69
C ARG A 37 -8.96 -28.34 36.32
N ARG A 38 -9.76 -27.27 36.21
CA ARG A 38 -10.31 -26.81 34.91
C ARG A 38 -9.59 -25.61 34.28
N ARG A 39 -8.68 -24.94 34.99
CA ARG A 39 -8.07 -23.68 34.51
C ARG A 39 -6.84 -23.86 33.59
N SER A 40 -6.15 -24.99 33.61
CA SER A 40 -4.92 -25.16 32.80
C SER A 40 -5.17 -25.42 31.31
N ARG A 41 -6.17 -26.26 30.97
CA ARG A 41 -6.49 -26.60 29.57
C ARG A 41 -7.02 -25.43 28.74
N SER A 42 -7.52 -24.38 29.39
CA SER A 42 -8.15 -23.23 28.72
C SER A 42 -7.12 -22.26 28.12
N ASN A 43 -5.93 -22.15 28.71
CA ASN A 43 -4.93 -21.18 28.28
C ASN A 43 -4.16 -21.65 27.04
N ASP A 44 -3.96 -22.96 26.91
CA ASP A 44 -3.34 -23.55 25.72
C ASP A 44 -4.21 -23.31 24.47
N ASN A 45 -5.53 -23.51 24.61
CA ASN A 45 -6.49 -23.23 23.54
C ASN A 45 -6.53 -21.74 23.16
N LEU A 46 -6.39 -20.84 24.16
CA LEU A 46 -6.33 -19.40 23.92
C LEU A 46 -5.02 -19.00 23.20
N LEU A 47 -3.89 -19.58 23.62
CA LEU A 47 -2.60 -19.31 23.00
C LEU A 47 -2.56 -19.79 21.54
N GLU A 48 -3.10 -20.97 21.26
CA GLU A 48 -3.21 -21.47 19.90
C GLU A 48 -4.15 -20.61 19.05
N ALA A 49 -5.30 -20.18 19.59
CA ALA A 49 -6.19 -19.25 18.89
C ALA A 49 -5.49 -17.91 18.58
N ILE A 50 -4.70 -17.37 19.51
CA ILE A 50 -3.92 -16.13 19.29
C ILE A 50 -2.85 -16.34 18.21
N LYS A 51 -2.16 -17.48 18.21
CA LYS A 51 -1.18 -17.82 17.15
C LYS A 51 -1.85 -17.95 15.79
N GLU A 52 -2.98 -18.64 15.70
CA GLU A 52 -3.73 -18.81 14.46
C GLU A 52 -4.19 -17.47 13.90
N VAL A 53 -4.76 -16.61 14.76
CA VAL A 53 -5.16 -15.24 14.37
C VAL A 53 -3.94 -14.43 13.93
N GLY A 54 -2.83 -14.49 14.68
CA GLY A 54 -1.59 -13.79 14.33
C GLY A 54 -1.04 -14.23 12.97
N LEU A 55 -1.06 -15.54 12.69
CA LEU A 55 -0.65 -16.10 11.39
C LEU A 55 -1.60 -15.68 10.27
N ALA A 56 -2.92 -15.68 10.50
CA ALA A 56 -3.91 -15.24 9.53
C ALA A 56 -3.73 -13.75 9.19
N MET A 57 -3.62 -12.90 10.21
CA MET A 57 -3.36 -11.47 10.02
C MET A 57 -2.03 -11.23 9.30
N GLY A 58 -0.96 -11.94 9.69
CA GLY A 58 0.34 -11.83 9.02
C GLY A 58 0.28 -12.19 7.53
N ARG A 59 -0.50 -13.22 7.15
CA ARG A 59 -0.73 -13.57 5.75
C ARG A 59 -1.50 -12.48 5.01
N GLU A 60 -2.58 -11.98 5.59
CA GLU A 60 -3.43 -10.96 4.95
C GLU A 60 -2.71 -9.62 4.80
N ILE A 61 -1.90 -9.21 5.78
CA ILE A 61 -1.02 -8.03 5.69
C ILE A 61 -0.02 -8.22 4.55
N LYS A 62 0.60 -9.40 4.44
CA LYS A 62 1.56 -9.69 3.37
C LYS A 62 0.90 -9.61 2.00
N GLU A 63 -0.24 -10.27 1.81
CA GLU A 63 -0.97 -10.25 0.54
C GLU A 63 -1.43 -8.84 0.16
N SER A 64 -1.98 -8.10 1.12
CA SER A 64 -2.42 -6.71 0.91
C SER A 64 -1.25 -5.80 0.54
N THR A 65 -0.11 -5.97 1.20
CA THR A 65 1.12 -5.20 0.91
C THR A 65 1.65 -5.49 -0.50
N ILE A 66 1.59 -6.76 -0.96
CA ILE A 66 1.98 -7.12 -2.33
C ILE A 66 1.09 -6.40 -3.34
N LYS A 67 -0.24 -6.50 -3.20
CA LYS A 67 -1.20 -5.83 -4.10
C LYS A 67 -1.02 -4.31 -4.11
N LEU A 68 -0.77 -3.71 -2.94
CA LEU A 68 -0.48 -2.27 -2.83
C LEU A 68 0.80 -1.90 -3.57
N THR A 69 1.87 -2.68 -3.39
CA THR A 69 3.16 -2.43 -4.06
C THR A 69 3.01 -2.55 -5.57
N GLU A 70 2.28 -3.55 -6.06
CA GLU A 70 1.98 -3.73 -7.48
C GLU A 70 1.21 -2.52 -8.03
N ALA A 71 0.14 -2.08 -7.35
CA ALA A 71 -0.63 -0.92 -7.75
C ALA A 71 0.20 0.37 -7.79
N MET A 72 1.03 0.62 -6.76
CA MET A 72 1.94 1.77 -6.72
C MET A 72 3.02 1.68 -7.81
N SER A 73 3.50 0.48 -8.12
CA SER A 73 4.52 0.29 -9.15
C SER A 73 4.01 0.64 -10.54
N TYR A 74 2.72 0.44 -10.82
CA TYR A 74 2.12 0.82 -12.10
C TYR A 74 2.27 2.32 -12.36
N ASP A 75 1.92 3.17 -11.41
CA ASP A 75 2.06 4.63 -11.55
C ASP A 75 3.52 5.06 -11.77
N VAL A 76 4.46 4.42 -11.06
CA VAL A 76 5.90 4.66 -11.24
C VAL A 76 6.34 4.27 -12.65
N THR A 77 5.86 3.14 -13.18
CA THR A 77 6.19 2.71 -14.55
C THR A 77 5.61 3.63 -15.61
N VAL A 78 4.36 4.10 -15.44
CA VAL A 78 3.72 5.06 -16.35
C VAL A 78 4.46 6.39 -16.34
N ALA A 79 4.83 6.90 -15.15
CA ALA A 79 5.63 8.11 -15.03
C ALA A 79 7.00 7.98 -15.73
N ALA A 80 7.69 6.85 -15.54
CA ALA A 80 8.95 6.57 -16.21
C ALA A 80 8.81 6.48 -17.74
N ARG A 81 7.71 5.88 -18.23
CA ARG A 81 7.39 5.82 -19.66
C ARG A 81 7.10 7.20 -20.23
N ARG A 82 6.36 8.05 -19.52
CA ARG A 82 6.06 9.44 -19.94
C ARG A 82 7.30 10.27 -20.24
N VAL A 83 8.34 10.14 -19.43
CA VAL A 83 9.62 10.85 -19.64
C VAL A 83 10.29 10.42 -20.95
N ARG A 84 10.09 9.16 -21.37
CA ARG A 84 10.72 8.57 -22.56
C ARG A 84 9.94 8.75 -23.86
N ILE A 85 8.72 9.31 -23.83
CA ILE A 85 7.90 9.49 -25.05
C ILE A 85 8.66 10.23 -26.15
N ASN A 86 9.32 11.33 -25.80
CA ASN A 86 10.04 12.13 -26.79
C ASN A 86 11.22 11.36 -27.41
N GLU A 87 11.88 10.47 -26.65
CA GLU A 87 12.94 9.60 -27.15
C GLU A 87 12.39 8.58 -28.14
N GLU A 88 11.23 7.97 -27.84
CA GLU A 88 10.55 7.05 -28.76
C GLU A 88 10.15 7.75 -30.07
N LEU A 89 9.56 8.95 -29.99
CA LEU A 89 9.16 9.70 -31.17
C LEU A 89 10.34 10.25 -31.98
N LEU A 90 11.51 10.43 -31.35
CA LEU A 90 12.74 10.83 -32.03
C LEU A 90 13.29 9.73 -32.95
N LYS A 91 13.02 8.45 -32.64
CA LYS A 91 13.43 7.31 -33.48
C LYS A 91 12.66 7.27 -34.80
N LEU A 92 11.49 7.90 -34.85
CA LEU A 92 10.59 7.90 -35.99
C LEU A 92 11.05 8.98 -36.99
N SER A 93 11.75 8.53 -38.03
CA SER A 93 12.47 9.41 -38.98
C SER A 93 11.57 10.30 -39.85
N ILE A 94 10.27 10.01 -39.93
CA ILE A 94 9.34 10.62 -40.89
C ILE A 94 8.46 11.73 -40.27
N ILE A 95 8.49 11.92 -38.94
CA ILE A 95 7.59 12.86 -38.26
C ILE A 95 8.27 14.23 -38.06
N SER A 96 7.59 15.32 -38.44
CA SER A 96 8.11 16.67 -38.27
C SER A 96 8.22 17.07 -36.78
N MET A 97 9.05 18.08 -36.48
CA MET A 97 9.19 18.61 -35.11
C MET A 97 7.85 19.07 -34.52
N PHE A 98 7.01 19.73 -35.32
CA PHE A 98 5.71 20.23 -34.87
C PHE A 98 4.74 19.10 -34.54
N GLU A 99 4.65 18.09 -35.40
CA GLU A 99 3.86 16.88 -35.16
C GLU A 99 4.37 16.15 -33.92
N ARG A 100 5.68 16.05 -33.72
CA ARG A 100 6.26 15.44 -32.52
C ARG A 100 5.84 16.14 -31.23
N HIS A 101 5.91 17.47 -31.16
CA HIS A 101 5.48 18.21 -29.97
C HIS A 101 3.98 18.00 -29.68
N LYS A 102 3.16 17.96 -30.73
CA LYS A 102 1.73 17.70 -30.65
C LYS A 102 1.44 16.30 -30.10
N GLU A 103 2.12 15.28 -30.62
CA GLU A 103 1.94 13.89 -30.19
C GLU A 103 2.52 13.63 -28.81
N THR A 104 3.68 14.20 -28.45
CA THR A 104 4.22 14.09 -27.08
C THR A 104 3.20 14.54 -26.05
N LEU A 105 2.54 15.68 -26.27
CA LEU A 105 1.49 16.18 -25.38
C LEU A 105 0.25 15.29 -25.35
N GLN A 106 -0.14 14.72 -26.50
CA GLN A 106 -1.32 13.86 -26.61
C GLN A 106 -1.09 12.52 -25.91
N ILE A 107 0.01 11.85 -26.22
CA ILE A 107 0.40 10.57 -25.62
C ILE A 107 0.59 10.73 -24.11
N ALA A 108 1.26 11.79 -23.65
CA ALA A 108 1.51 11.97 -22.22
C ALA A 108 0.22 12.15 -21.38
N ARG A 109 -0.88 12.60 -21.98
CA ARG A 109 -2.15 12.84 -21.28
C ARG A 109 -2.93 11.57 -20.96
N ASP A 110 -2.72 10.49 -21.72
CA ASP A 110 -3.52 9.27 -21.63
C ASP A 110 -2.62 8.06 -21.33
N HIS A 111 -2.85 7.41 -20.19
CA HIS A 111 -2.04 6.27 -19.75
C HIS A 111 -2.13 5.08 -20.71
N GLU A 112 -3.29 4.88 -21.33
CA GLU A 112 -3.50 3.78 -22.28
C GLU A 112 -2.68 4.02 -23.55
N ILE A 113 -2.65 5.26 -24.04
CA ILE A 113 -1.84 5.63 -25.21
C ILE A 113 -0.34 5.53 -24.89
N VAL A 114 0.09 5.89 -23.68
CA VAL A 114 1.46 5.65 -23.21
C VAL A 114 1.78 4.15 -23.28
N ASP A 115 0.92 3.31 -22.71
CA ASP A 115 1.17 1.88 -22.67
C ASP A 115 1.20 1.25 -24.07
N VAL A 116 0.31 1.67 -24.98
CA VAL A 116 0.33 1.22 -26.38
C VAL A 116 1.63 1.63 -27.08
N LEU A 117 2.10 2.87 -26.92
CA LEU A 117 3.37 3.31 -27.52
C LEU A 117 4.56 2.41 -27.11
N PHE A 118 4.62 1.95 -25.86
CA PHE A 118 5.72 1.11 -25.36
C PHE A 118 5.52 -0.39 -25.58
N THR A 119 4.37 -0.82 -26.13
CA THR A 119 4.06 -2.23 -26.40
C THR A 119 4.00 -2.55 -27.88
N VAL A 120 3.68 -1.58 -28.74
CA VAL A 120 3.74 -1.72 -30.19
C VAL A 120 5.17 -1.97 -30.65
N ALA A 121 5.34 -2.90 -31.60
CA ALA A 121 6.63 -3.25 -32.17
C ALA A 121 7.26 -2.04 -32.91
N ASP A 122 8.59 -1.93 -32.90
CA ASP A 122 9.28 -0.75 -33.43
C ASP A 122 9.02 -0.51 -34.93
N ASP A 123 8.79 -1.57 -35.71
CA ASP A 123 8.45 -1.52 -37.13
C ASP A 123 7.00 -1.05 -37.40
N GLU A 124 6.08 -1.30 -36.47
CA GLU A 124 4.67 -0.86 -36.55
C GLU A 124 4.43 0.52 -35.90
N LYS A 125 5.33 0.93 -35.01
CA LYS A 125 5.19 2.14 -34.17
C LYS A 125 5.04 3.42 -35.00
N GLU A 126 5.75 3.52 -36.11
CA GLU A 126 5.65 4.69 -36.99
C GLU A 126 4.26 4.83 -37.61
N GLU A 127 3.71 3.73 -38.12
CA GLU A 127 2.37 3.72 -38.71
C GLU A 127 1.30 3.99 -37.66
N TRP A 128 1.47 3.44 -36.44
CA TRP A 128 0.59 3.73 -35.32
C TRP A 128 0.60 5.21 -34.92
N VAL A 129 1.77 5.85 -34.80
CA VAL A 129 1.85 7.30 -34.51
C VAL A 129 1.26 8.13 -35.65
N LYS A 130 1.44 7.72 -36.91
CA LYS A 130 0.77 8.36 -38.05
C LYS A 130 -0.75 8.19 -37.99
N ALA A 131 -1.24 7.04 -37.57
CA ALA A 131 -2.67 6.81 -37.36
C ALA A 131 -3.20 7.70 -36.23
N LEU A 132 -2.43 7.92 -35.16
CA LEU A 132 -2.78 8.84 -34.07
C LEU A 132 -2.89 10.30 -34.57
N LEU A 133 -1.95 10.71 -35.43
CA LEU A 133 -1.96 12.02 -36.11
C LEU A 133 -3.17 12.20 -37.03
N ARG A 134 -3.56 11.15 -37.77
CA ARG A 134 -4.71 11.12 -38.69
C ARG A 134 -6.06 10.96 -37.94
N GLY A 135 -6.03 10.28 -36.81
CA GLY A 135 -7.17 9.75 -36.05
C GLY A 135 -7.96 10.75 -35.22
N ARG A 136 -7.69 12.05 -35.34
CA ARG A 136 -8.60 13.08 -34.82
C ARG A 136 -9.94 13.16 -35.58
N SER A 137 -10.18 12.28 -36.57
CA SER A 137 -11.51 11.98 -37.15
C SER A 137 -12.23 10.79 -36.48
N PHE A 138 -11.63 10.14 -35.48
CA PHE A 138 -12.31 9.12 -34.67
C PHE A 138 -12.94 9.77 -33.42
N VAL A 139 -13.63 10.90 -33.62
CA VAL A 139 -14.48 11.49 -32.59
C VAL A 139 -15.79 10.69 -32.61
N ILE A 140 -15.96 9.84 -31.60
CA ILE A 140 -17.22 9.56 -30.91
C ILE A 140 -18.45 9.59 -31.83
N GLY A 141 -18.65 8.49 -32.56
CA GLY A 141 -19.93 8.13 -33.14
C GLY A 141 -20.43 6.88 -32.43
N ILE A 142 -20.96 7.06 -31.21
CA ILE A 142 -21.88 6.09 -30.63
C ILE A 142 -23.23 6.81 -30.63
N GLU A 143 -24.16 6.21 -31.38
CA GLU A 143 -25.57 6.60 -31.53
C GLU A 143 -26.30 6.75 -30.19
#